data_AF-A0A8H5UV46-F1
#
_entry.id   AF-A0A8H5UV46-F1
#
_cell.length_a   1.000
_cell.length_b   1.000
_cell.length_c   1.000
_cell.angle_alpha   90.00
_cell.angle_beta   90.00
_cell.angle_gamma   90.00
#
_symmetry.space_group_name_H-M   'P 1'
#
loop_
_entity.id
_entity.type
_entity.pdbx_description
1 polymer ?
#
loop_
_entity_poly.entity_id
_entity_poly.type
_entity_poly.pdbx_seq_one_letter_code
_entity_poly.pdbx_strand_id
1 'polypeptide(L)'
;MALNQEKPGVDVPEVDFTKEGPRRSRMEEFFRQLGLWNPDRVKTIRKNCEKDICILLGSAGFAQVGQAYFEYFVDRKVWYKILKDANLSYDDHPWPSPTGAIPPMDDLSEGASRFYQGWLLGQECTQSPQEDSLKQAAPFATSTVAEIAPSPANFKVDMAQLALSIGEVQALKDELAVVKEQMQKQRADIDRLNYLRRRIVP
;
A
#
# COMPACT_ATOMS: atom_id res chain seq x y z
N MET A 1 -53.08 -17.90 -13.14
CA MET A 1 -52.61 -16.64 -13.75
C MET A 1 -51.80 -15.88 -12.71
N ALA A 2 -50.75 -15.21 -13.19
CA ALA A 2 -49.82 -14.30 -12.48
C ALA A 2 -48.74 -14.99 -11.63
N LEU A 3 -47.45 -14.66 -11.73
CA LEU A 3 -46.67 -13.97 -12.77
C LEU A 3 -45.21 -14.40 -12.49
N ASN A 4 -44.63 -15.23 -13.36
CA ASN A 4 -43.22 -15.59 -13.28
C ASN A 4 -42.39 -14.32 -13.50
N GLN A 5 -41.80 -13.76 -12.44
CA GLN A 5 -40.70 -12.82 -12.59
C GLN A 5 -39.44 -13.65 -12.91
N GLU A 6 -39.22 -13.87 -14.20
CA GLU A 6 -37.88 -14.15 -14.71
C GLU A 6 -36.97 -13.00 -14.28
N LYS A 7 -36.05 -13.32 -13.38
CA LYS A 7 -34.89 -12.50 -13.05
C LYS A 7 -34.07 -12.40 -14.34
N PRO A 8 -33.82 -11.21 -14.92
CA PRO A 8 -32.91 -11.11 -16.04
C PRO A 8 -31.54 -11.55 -15.54
N GLY A 9 -31.08 -12.71 -16.01
CA GLY A 9 -29.69 -13.11 -15.93
C GLY A 9 -28.88 -12.15 -16.80
N VAL A 10 -28.60 -10.97 -16.27
CA VAL A 10 -27.56 -10.12 -16.82
C VAL A 10 -26.27 -10.82 -16.43
N ASP A 11 -25.66 -11.52 -17.40
CA ASP A 11 -24.26 -11.92 -17.33
C ASP A 11 -23.45 -10.64 -17.14
N VAL A 12 -23.19 -10.28 -15.89
CA VAL A 12 -22.31 -9.17 -15.54
C VAL A 12 -20.96 -9.56 -16.11
N PRO A 13 -20.40 -8.79 -17.06
CA PRO A 13 -19.10 -9.11 -17.63
C PRO A 13 -18.09 -9.27 -16.49
N GLU A 14 -17.37 -10.40 -16.51
CA GLU A 14 -16.36 -10.70 -15.51
C GLU A 14 -15.36 -9.55 -15.47
N VAL A 15 -15.33 -8.82 -14.35
CA VAL A 15 -14.49 -7.64 -14.19
C VAL A 15 -13.04 -8.11 -14.13
N ASP A 16 -12.23 -7.68 -15.09
CA ASP A 16 -10.79 -7.94 -15.06
C ASP A 16 -10.11 -7.11 -13.97
N PHE A 17 -9.92 -7.72 -12.80
CA PHE A 17 -9.27 -7.10 -11.65
C PHE A 17 -7.76 -6.93 -11.81
N THR A 18 -7.13 -7.46 -12.87
CA THR A 18 -5.71 -7.20 -13.15
C THR A 18 -5.53 -5.78 -13.69
N LYS A 19 -6.55 -5.24 -14.38
CA LYS A 19 -6.54 -3.88 -14.92
C LYS A 19 -7.00 -2.85 -13.90
N GLU A 20 -6.28 -1.72 -13.88
CA GLU A 20 -6.49 -0.62 -12.93
C GLU A 20 -7.90 -0.01 -13.02
N GLY A 21 -8.35 0.31 -14.24
CA GLY A 21 -9.64 0.96 -14.47
C GLY A 21 -10.82 0.14 -13.95
N PRO A 22 -11.04 -1.08 -14.45
CA PRO A 22 -12.15 -1.93 -14.00
C PRO A 22 -12.11 -2.20 -12.49
N ARG A 23 -10.92 -2.45 -11.93
CA ARG A 23 -10.72 -2.66 -10.49
C ARG A 23 -11.18 -1.45 -9.67
N ARG A 24 -10.71 -0.24 -9.99
CA ARG A 24 -11.07 0.97 -9.23
C ARG A 24 -12.54 1.36 -9.41
N SER A 25 -13.10 1.20 -10.60
CA SER A 25 -14.54 1.41 -10.83
C SER A 25 -15.39 0.49 -9.96
N ARG A 26 -14.98 -0.78 -9.80
CA ARG A 26 -15.69 -1.73 -8.94
C ARG A 26 -15.56 -1.38 -7.46
N MET A 27 -14.39 -0.94 -7.01
CA MET A 27 -14.20 -0.43 -5.65
C MET A 27 -15.10 0.77 -5.36
N GLU A 28 -15.15 1.73 -6.29
CA GLU A 28 -16.00 2.90 -6.20
C GLU A 28 -17.48 2.53 -6.06
N GLU A 29 -17.98 1.69 -6.96
CA GLU A 29 -19.37 1.23 -6.92
C GLU A 29 -19.71 0.57 -5.58
N PHE A 30 -18.87 -0.35 -5.11
CA PHE A 30 -19.07 -1.07 -3.86
C PHE A 30 -19.14 -0.12 -2.66
N PHE A 31 -18.15 0.78 -2.51
CA PHE A 31 -18.15 1.70 -1.38
C PHE A 31 -19.22 2.80 -1.50
N ARG A 32 -19.68 3.13 -2.71
CA ARG A 32 -20.85 4.01 -2.91
C ARG A 32 -22.12 3.36 -2.40
N GLN A 33 -22.33 2.06 -2.66
CA GLN A 33 -23.48 1.32 -2.15
C GLN A 33 -23.53 1.25 -0.62
N LEU A 34 -22.36 1.21 0.03
CA LEU A 34 -22.23 1.25 1.49
C LEU A 34 -22.28 2.67 2.09
N GLY A 35 -22.36 3.72 1.27
CA GLY A 35 -22.27 5.11 1.73
C GLY A 35 -20.90 5.52 2.26
N LEU A 36 -19.84 4.75 1.95
CA LEU A 36 -18.47 4.95 2.42
C LEU A 36 -17.58 5.70 1.43
N TRP A 37 -18.05 5.89 0.19
CA TRP A 37 -17.25 6.54 -0.85
C TRP A 37 -17.17 8.05 -0.67
N ASN A 38 -15.97 8.53 -0.36
CA ASN A 38 -15.63 9.94 -0.40
C ASN A 38 -14.33 10.10 -1.21
N PRO A 39 -14.35 10.80 -2.37
CA PRO A 39 -13.21 10.84 -3.28
C PRO A 39 -11.95 11.48 -2.65
N ASP A 40 -12.11 12.53 -1.84
CA ASP A 40 -10.99 13.21 -1.19
C ASP A 40 -10.35 12.33 -0.11
N ARG A 41 -11.19 11.61 0.64
CA ARG A 41 -10.73 10.64 1.63
C ARG A 41 -10.03 9.46 0.96
N VAL A 42 -10.60 8.89 -0.10
CA VAL A 42 -9.99 7.78 -0.86
C VAL A 42 -8.65 8.22 -1.45
N LYS A 43 -8.56 9.43 -2.00
CA LYS A 43 -7.30 10.01 -2.50
C LYS A 43 -6.24 10.13 -1.41
N THR A 44 -6.63 10.52 -0.20
CA THR A 44 -5.73 10.63 0.96
C THR A 44 -5.26 9.25 1.42
N ILE A 45 -6.19 8.30 1.57
CA ILE A 45 -5.88 6.91 1.92
C ILE A 45 -4.91 6.31 0.88
N ARG A 46 -5.16 6.56 -0.41
CA ARG A 46 -4.30 6.06 -1.50
C ARG A 46 -2.87 6.54 -1.35
N LYS A 47 -2.64 7.84 -1.17
CA LYS A 47 -1.29 8.40 -0.99
C LYS A 47 -0.53 7.77 0.18
N ASN A 48 -1.24 7.48 1.27
CA ASN A 48 -0.64 6.80 2.42
C ASN A 48 -0.33 5.33 2.10
N CYS A 49 -1.25 4.64 1.41
CA CYS A 49 -1.02 3.26 0.96
C CYS A 49 0.15 3.16 -0.01
N GLU A 50 0.31 4.10 -0.95
CA GLU A 50 1.45 4.15 -1.87
C GLU A 50 2.78 4.19 -1.11
N LYS A 51 2.89 5.06 -0.08
CA LYS A 51 4.08 5.12 0.78
C LYS A 51 4.31 3.82 1.53
N ASP A 52 3.27 3.24 2.12
CA ASP A 52 3.41 1.99 2.85
C ASP A 52 3.86 0.83 1.93
N ILE A 53 3.33 0.77 0.71
CA ILE A 53 3.73 -0.24 -0.28
C ILE A 53 5.18 0.00 -0.70
N CYS A 54 5.62 1.24 -0.90
CA CYS A 54 7.02 1.54 -1.14
C CYS A 54 7.92 1.05 0.00
N ILE A 55 7.58 1.36 1.26
CA ILE A 55 8.34 0.90 2.44
C ILE A 55 8.41 -0.62 2.46
N LEU A 56 7.28 -1.30 2.25
CA LEU A 56 7.20 -2.75 2.22
C LEU A 56 8.14 -3.32 1.15
N LEU A 57 8.03 -2.86 -0.10
CA LEU A 57 8.85 -3.35 -1.22
C LEU A 57 10.33 -3.02 -1.05
N GLY A 58 10.66 -1.84 -0.55
CA GLY A 58 12.04 -1.41 -0.29
C GLY A 58 12.67 -2.24 0.83
N SER A 59 11.93 -2.49 1.92
CA SER A 59 12.41 -3.33 3.02
C SER A 59 12.60 -4.80 2.60
N ALA A 60 11.88 -5.26 1.58
CA ALA A 60 12.06 -6.57 0.97
C ALA A 60 13.23 -6.62 -0.03
N GLY A 61 13.88 -5.48 -0.32
CA GLY A 61 15.06 -5.41 -1.19
C GLY A 61 14.75 -5.45 -2.68
N PHE A 62 13.53 -5.12 -3.09
CA PHE A 62 13.18 -5.14 -4.51
C PHE A 62 13.69 -3.89 -5.22
N ALA A 63 14.60 -4.07 -6.18
CA ALA A 63 15.13 -2.95 -6.97
C ALA A 63 14.09 -2.40 -7.97
N GLN A 64 13.13 -3.22 -8.39
CA GLN A 64 12.12 -2.85 -9.37
C GLN A 64 10.85 -3.69 -9.19
N VAL A 65 9.70 -3.11 -9.50
CA VAL A 65 8.40 -3.78 -9.54
C VAL A 65 7.61 -3.28 -10.75
N GLY A 66 6.80 -4.14 -11.35
CA GLY A 66 5.86 -3.77 -12.41
C GLY A 66 4.82 -2.76 -11.93
N GLN A 67 4.40 -1.85 -12.82
CA GLN A 67 3.39 -0.84 -12.53
C GLN A 67 2.05 -1.49 -12.13
N ALA A 68 1.58 -2.49 -12.87
CA ALA A 68 0.33 -3.19 -12.58
C ALA A 68 0.34 -3.90 -11.21
N TYR A 69 1.46 -4.54 -10.86
CA TYR A 69 1.67 -5.14 -9.54
C TYR A 69 1.58 -4.10 -8.43
N PHE A 70 2.30 -2.98 -8.57
CA PHE A 70 2.30 -1.91 -7.57
C PHE A 70 0.90 -1.36 -7.34
N GLU A 71 0.20 -0.99 -8.42
CA GLU A 71 -1.16 -0.45 -8.34
C GLU A 71 -2.16 -1.43 -7.73
N TYR A 72 -2.03 -2.73 -8.05
CA TYR A 72 -2.87 -3.76 -7.47
C TYR A 72 -2.75 -3.82 -5.94
N PHE A 73 -1.53 -3.77 -5.41
CA PHE A 73 -1.30 -3.79 -3.96
C PHE A 73 -1.73 -2.49 -3.28
N VAL A 74 -1.56 -1.34 -3.94
CA VAL A 74 -2.10 -0.07 -3.45
C VAL A 74 -3.63 -0.15 -3.37
N ASP A 75 -4.30 -0.58 -4.43
CA ASP A 75 -5.77 -0.68 -4.46
C ASP A 75 -6.31 -1.66 -3.42
N ARG A 76 -5.66 -2.83 -3.28
CA ARG A 76 -5.99 -3.81 -2.25
C ARG A 76 -5.83 -3.25 -0.84
N LYS A 77 -4.77 -2.46 -0.59
CA LYS A 77 -4.55 -1.84 0.72
C LYS A 77 -5.56 -0.72 0.99
N VAL A 78 -5.92 0.06 -0.02
CA VAL A 78 -6.97 1.08 0.06
C VAL A 78 -8.31 0.45 0.45
N TRP A 79 -8.67 -0.68 -0.17
CA TRP A 79 -9.89 -1.42 0.18
C TRP A 79 -9.97 -1.75 1.66
N TYR A 80 -8.95 -2.42 2.20
CA TYR A 80 -8.95 -2.81 3.61
C TYR A 80 -8.87 -1.62 4.56
N LYS A 81 -8.19 -0.53 4.18
CA LYS A 81 -8.19 0.70 4.97
C LYS A 81 -9.57 1.34 5.07
N ILE A 82 -10.33 1.41 3.97
CA ILE A 82 -11.69 1.95 3.99
C ILE A 82 -12.60 1.08 4.88
N LEU A 83 -12.50 -0.26 4.77
CA LEU A 83 -13.25 -1.18 5.63
C LEU A 83 -12.87 -1.03 7.11
N LYS A 84 -11.56 -0.98 7.42
CA LYS A 84 -11.05 -0.82 8.79
C LYS A 84 -11.62 0.45 9.44
N ASP A 85 -11.51 1.58 8.74
CA ASP A 85 -11.98 2.85 9.26
C ASP A 85 -13.52 2.90 9.44
N ALA A 86 -14.26 2.10 8.67
CA ALA A 86 -15.71 1.92 8.81
C ALA A 86 -16.08 0.84 9.83
N ASN A 87 -15.08 0.22 10.47
CA ASN A 87 -15.24 -0.88 11.41
C ASN A 87 -16.01 -2.08 10.85
N LEU A 88 -15.78 -2.38 9.56
CA LEU A 88 -16.38 -3.50 8.84
C LEU A 88 -15.44 -4.72 8.85
N SER A 89 -16.03 -5.91 8.95
CA SER A 89 -15.32 -7.19 8.87
C SER A 89 -14.71 -7.40 7.49
N TYR A 90 -13.46 -7.86 7.44
CA TYR A 90 -12.79 -8.22 6.19
C TYR A 90 -13.31 -9.53 5.61
N ASP A 91 -13.79 -10.44 6.46
CA ASP A 91 -14.32 -11.74 6.05
C ASP A 91 -15.67 -11.58 5.35
N ASP A 92 -16.48 -10.62 5.81
CA ASP A 92 -17.77 -10.29 5.19
C ASP A 92 -17.61 -9.46 3.91
N HIS A 93 -16.46 -8.79 3.75
CA HIS A 93 -16.16 -7.89 2.63
C HIS A 93 -14.78 -8.19 2.03
N PRO A 94 -14.58 -9.42 1.50
CA PRO A 94 -13.29 -9.83 0.98
C PRO A 94 -12.91 -8.98 -0.23
N TRP A 95 -11.61 -8.86 -0.46
CA TRP A 95 -11.10 -8.25 -1.69
C TRP A 95 -11.68 -8.98 -2.92
N PRO A 96 -12.33 -8.26 -3.86
CA PRO A 96 -13.16 -8.88 -4.90
C PRO A 96 -12.37 -9.58 -6.02
N SER A 97 -11.04 -9.51 -6.01
CA SER A 97 -10.20 -10.19 -7.00
C SER A 97 -10.07 -11.68 -6.64
N PRO A 98 -10.31 -12.61 -7.59
CA PRO A 98 -10.17 -14.03 -7.34
C PRO A 98 -8.74 -14.39 -6.92
N THR A 99 -8.61 -15.35 -6.02
CA THR A 99 -7.33 -15.86 -5.51
C THR A 99 -6.50 -16.42 -6.68
N GLY A 100 -5.57 -15.62 -7.20
CA GLY A 100 -4.74 -15.97 -8.37
C GLY A 100 -4.63 -14.87 -9.42
N ALA A 101 -5.52 -13.87 -9.42
CA ALA A 101 -5.48 -12.74 -10.36
C ALA A 101 -4.54 -11.60 -9.91
N ILE A 102 -3.42 -11.94 -9.26
CA ILE A 102 -2.39 -10.97 -8.88
C ILE A 102 -1.51 -10.76 -10.10
N PRO A 103 -1.35 -9.52 -10.61
CA PRO A 103 -0.40 -9.25 -11.69
C PRO A 103 0.99 -9.76 -11.33
N PRO A 104 1.81 -10.27 -12.27
CA PRO A 104 3.17 -10.70 -11.94
C PRO A 104 4.03 -9.50 -11.53
N MET A 105 4.87 -9.69 -10.52
CA MET A 105 5.68 -8.61 -9.96
C MET A 105 6.79 -8.14 -10.91
N ASP A 106 7.36 -9.08 -11.64
CA ASP A 106 8.41 -8.91 -12.64
C ASP A 106 7.88 -8.63 -14.04
N ASP A 107 6.55 -8.56 -14.21
CA ASP A 107 5.95 -8.12 -15.46
C ASP A 107 6.11 -6.60 -15.62
N LEU A 108 7.06 -6.24 -16.48
CA LEU A 108 7.37 -4.86 -16.85
C LEU A 108 6.74 -4.48 -18.20
N SER A 109 5.77 -5.23 -18.73
CA SER A 109 5.11 -4.93 -20.01
C SER A 109 4.44 -3.56 -20.04
N GLU A 110 3.86 -3.13 -18.91
CA GLU A 110 3.33 -1.77 -18.70
C GLU A 110 4.38 -0.80 -18.10
N GLY A 111 5.63 -1.26 -18.01
CA GLY A 111 6.74 -0.57 -17.39
C GLY A 111 6.87 -0.83 -15.89
N ALA A 112 7.99 -0.37 -15.33
CA ALA A 112 8.21 -0.37 -13.90
C ALA A 112 7.40 0.73 -13.21
N SER A 113 7.08 0.51 -11.93
CA SER A 113 6.36 1.49 -11.12
C SER A 113 7.17 2.78 -10.97
N ARG A 114 6.68 3.86 -11.60
CA ARG A 114 7.34 5.17 -11.56
C ARG A 114 7.38 5.74 -10.16
N PHE A 115 6.32 5.52 -9.39
CA PHE A 115 6.23 6.00 -8.01
C PHE A 115 7.25 5.28 -7.12
N TYR A 116 7.36 3.95 -7.25
CA TYR A 116 8.31 3.17 -6.48
C TYR A 116 9.77 3.51 -6.87
N GLN A 117 10.06 3.63 -8.16
CA GLN A 117 11.37 4.05 -8.63
C GLN A 117 11.76 5.45 -8.13
N GLY A 118 10.84 6.42 -8.20
CA GLY A 118 11.08 7.75 -7.65
C GLY A 118 11.33 7.74 -6.15
N TRP A 119 10.62 6.88 -5.41
CA TRP A 119 10.83 6.71 -3.97
C TRP A 119 12.19 6.06 -3.64
N LEU A 120 12.65 5.07 -4.41
CA LEU A 120 13.98 4.47 -4.24
C LEU A 120 15.10 5.52 -4.42
N LEU A 121 15.03 6.31 -5.50
CA LEU A 121 16.00 7.38 -5.76
C LEU A 121 15.99 8.45 -4.66
N GLY A 122 14.81 8.77 -4.12
CA GLY A 122 14.68 9.69 -2.99
C GLY A 122 15.28 9.16 -1.68
N GLN A 123 15.20 7.84 -1.45
CA GLN A 123 15.88 7.20 -0.33
C GLN A 123 17.39 7.19 -0.49
N GLU A 124 17.90 6.89 -1.68
CA GLU A 124 19.35 6.89 -1.97
C GLU A 124 19.97 8.28 -1.74
N CYS A 125 19.24 9.35 -2.04
CA CYS A 125 19.67 10.73 -1.73
C CYS A 125 19.73 11.02 -0.21
N THR A 126 18.94 10.29 0.59
CA THR A 126 18.90 10.43 2.05
C THR A 126 19.90 9.50 2.77
N GLN A 127 20.37 8.44 2.10
CA GLN A 127 21.30 7.45 2.65
C GLN A 127 22.77 7.71 2.25
N SER A 128 23.18 8.95 1.99
CA SER A 128 24.62 9.24 1.95
C SER A 128 25.20 9.02 3.36
N PRO A 129 26.32 8.29 3.51
CA PRO A 129 26.91 8.02 4.82
C PRO A 129 27.52 9.32 5.35
N GLN A 130 26.78 10.03 6.19
CA GLN A 130 27.36 11.10 7.00
C GLN A 130 27.94 10.46 8.27
N GLU A 131 29.14 9.89 8.11
CA GLU A 131 30.08 9.70 9.20
C GLU A 131 30.43 11.06 9.83
N ASP A 132 30.79 11.00 11.11
CA ASP A 132 31.07 12.08 12.03
C ASP A 132 31.84 13.30 11.49
N SER A 133 31.36 14.51 11.82
CA SER A 133 32.24 15.60 12.27
C SER A 133 31.51 16.73 12.97
N LEU A 134 31.74 16.81 14.29
CA LEU A 134 31.69 18.07 15.05
C LEU A 134 32.64 19.12 14.43
N LYS A 135 32.12 20.32 14.12
CA LYS A 135 32.59 21.65 14.62
C LYS A 135 32.27 22.80 13.65
N GLN A 136 31.80 23.87 14.30
CA GLN A 136 32.04 25.30 14.03
C GLN A 136 31.26 26.05 12.93
N ALA A 137 30.37 26.90 13.45
CA ALA A 137 30.33 28.35 13.31
C ALA A 137 29.90 28.99 11.97
N ALA A 138 28.80 29.74 12.12
CA ALA A 138 28.12 30.74 11.28
C ALA A 138 29.06 31.88 10.73
N PRO A 139 28.61 32.98 10.05
CA PRO A 139 27.25 33.56 10.01
C PRO A 139 26.80 34.40 8.76
N PHE A 140 25.59 34.97 8.88
CA PHE A 140 24.93 36.07 8.13
C PHE A 140 24.27 35.72 6.78
N ALA A 141 23.05 36.17 6.46
CA ALA A 141 22.47 37.49 6.74
C ALA A 141 20.96 37.50 7.10
N THR A 142 20.66 38.51 7.91
CA THR A 142 19.40 39.06 8.44
C THR A 142 18.35 39.47 7.40
N SER A 143 17.06 39.26 7.73
CA SER A 143 16.05 40.33 7.64
C SER A 143 14.85 40.10 8.57
N THR A 144 14.75 40.99 9.56
CA THR A 144 13.56 41.70 10.07
C THR A 144 12.40 40.95 10.75
N VAL A 145 12.42 41.09 12.08
CA VAL A 145 11.41 41.09 13.17
C VAL A 145 9.92 41.17 12.80
N ALA A 146 9.13 40.22 13.32
CA ALA A 146 7.89 40.50 14.05
C ALA A 146 7.68 39.41 15.13
N GLU A 147 7.72 39.88 16.37
CA GLU A 147 7.58 39.19 17.65
C GLU A 147 6.17 38.65 17.86
N ILE A 148 6.02 37.33 17.98
CA ILE A 148 4.88 36.68 18.65
C ILE A 148 5.45 35.55 19.50
N ALA A 149 5.43 35.73 20.81
CA ALA A 149 5.86 34.74 21.79
C ALA A 149 5.00 33.47 21.72
N PRO A 150 5.59 32.26 21.75
CA PRO A 150 4.84 31.06 22.11
C PRO A 150 4.89 30.85 23.62
N SER A 151 3.74 31.03 24.26
CA SER A 151 3.46 30.58 25.62
C SER A 151 3.64 29.05 25.72
N PRO A 152 4.19 28.48 26.82
CA PRO A 152 4.38 27.04 26.97
C PRO A 152 3.04 26.37 27.27
N ALA A 153 2.31 25.97 26.23
CA ALA A 153 1.13 25.13 26.37
C ALA A 153 1.53 23.67 26.62
N ASN A 154 1.20 23.22 27.83
CA ASN A 154 1.23 21.84 28.31
C ASN A 154 0.97 20.77 27.23
N PHE A 155 2.00 19.99 26.88
CA PHE A 155 1.83 18.69 26.24
C PHE A 155 1.37 17.67 27.30
N LYS A 156 0.06 17.59 27.56
CA LYS A 156 -0.51 16.39 28.15
C LYS A 156 -0.61 15.34 27.05
N VAL A 157 0.41 14.49 26.95
CA VAL A 157 0.30 13.25 26.16
C VAL A 157 -0.73 12.38 26.84
N ASP A 158 -1.84 12.11 26.16
CA ASP A 158 -2.87 11.21 26.62
C ASP A 158 -2.33 9.78 26.57
N MET A 159 -2.00 9.22 27.74
CA MET A 159 -1.43 7.87 27.88
C MET A 159 -2.34 6.78 27.31
N ALA A 160 -3.65 7.01 27.21
CA ALA A 160 -4.56 6.08 26.56
C ALA A 160 -4.36 6.04 25.04
N GLN A 161 -4.04 7.19 24.44
CA GLN A 161 -3.76 7.31 23.00
C GLN A 161 -2.41 6.65 22.65
N LEU A 162 -1.41 6.76 23.54
CA LEU A 162 -0.13 6.08 23.39
C LEU A 162 -0.26 4.55 23.49
N ALA A 163 -1.07 4.05 24.44
CA ALA A 163 -1.31 2.61 24.61
C ALA A 163 -2.05 1.99 23.42
N LEU A 164 -3.03 2.72 22.84
CA LEU A 164 -3.72 2.31 21.61
C LEU A 164 -2.74 2.21 20.42
N SER A 165 -1.86 3.19 20.24
CA SER A 165 -0.86 3.16 19.16
C SER A 165 0.19 2.05 19.33
N ILE A 166 0.57 1.68 20.55
CA ILE A 166 1.51 0.57 20.79
C ILE A 166 0.89 -0.77 20.38
N GLY A 167 -0.40 -0.97 20.67
CA GLY A 167 -1.13 -2.18 20.25
C GLY A 167 -1.21 -2.33 18.72
N GLU A 168 -1.44 -1.22 18.00
CA GLU A 168 -1.47 -1.22 16.54
C GLU A 168 -0.11 -1.54 15.90
N VAL A 169 0.98 -1.01 16.47
CA VAL A 169 2.34 -1.32 16.00
C VAL A 169 2.66 -2.81 16.19
N GLN A 170 2.18 -3.42 17.27
CA GLN A 170 2.40 -4.84 17.53
C GLN A 170 1.61 -5.73 16.55
N ALA A 171 0.33 -5.41 16.29
CA ALA A 171 -0.48 -6.14 15.31
C ALA A 171 0.11 -6.05 13.89
N LEU A 172 0.58 -4.86 13.48
CA LEU A 172 1.27 -4.68 12.20
C LEU A 172 2.58 -5.45 12.11
N LYS A 173 3.28 -5.63 13.24
CA LYS A 173 4.52 -6.41 13.31
C LYS A 173 4.24 -7.90 13.13
N ASP A 174 3.17 -8.42 13.70
CA ASP A 174 2.78 -9.82 13.56
C ASP A 174 2.28 -10.11 12.14
N GLU A 175 1.48 -9.20 11.54
CA GLU A 175 1.11 -9.29 10.12
C GLU A 175 2.33 -9.25 9.19
N LEU A 176 3.31 -8.38 9.49
CA LEU A 176 4.55 -8.30 8.72
C LEU A 176 5.36 -9.60 8.80
N ALA A 177 5.35 -10.29 9.95
CA ALA A 177 6.02 -11.57 10.12
C ALA A 177 5.37 -12.66 9.25
N VAL A 178 4.04 -12.73 9.24
CA VAL A 178 3.28 -13.68 8.40
C VAL A 178 3.55 -13.43 6.92
N VAL A 179 3.50 -12.15 6.49
CA VAL A 179 3.79 -11.78 5.10
C VAL A 179 5.23 -12.14 4.72
N LYS A 180 6.20 -11.90 5.61
CA LYS A 180 7.60 -12.24 5.37
C LYS A 180 7.82 -13.75 5.20
N GLU A 181 7.17 -14.56 6.02
CA GLU A 181 7.23 -16.03 5.90
C GLU A 181 6.61 -16.51 4.59
N GLN A 182 5.45 -15.96 4.22
CA GLN A 182 4.79 -16.28 2.96
C GLN A 182 5.64 -15.89 1.75
N MET A 183 6.33 -14.74 1.81
CA MET A 183 7.26 -14.31 0.76
C MET A 183 8.50 -15.20 0.67
N GLN A 184 9.07 -15.65 1.80
CA GLN A 184 10.19 -16.59 1.78
C GLN A 184 9.80 -17.92 1.14
N LYS A 185 8.60 -18.41 1.42
CA LYS A 185 8.06 -19.61 0.79
C LYS A 185 7.93 -19.45 -0.73
N GLN A 186 7.37 -18.34 -1.19
CA GLN A 186 7.28 -18.04 -2.63
C GLN A 186 8.66 -17.94 -3.28
N ARG A 187 9.64 -17.36 -2.59
CA ARG A 187 11.01 -17.27 -3.11
C ARG A 187 11.64 -18.65 -3.29
N ALA A 188 11.48 -19.54 -2.30
CA ALA A 188 11.97 -20.91 -2.39
C ALA A 188 11.31 -21.70 -3.54
N ASP A 189 10.01 -21.50 -3.77
CA ASP A 189 9.31 -22.14 -4.89
C ASP A 189 9.81 -21.63 -6.25
N ILE A 190 10.07 -20.33 -6.38
CA ILE A 190 10.66 -19.75 -7.59
C ILE A 190 12.06 -20.32 -7.86
N ASP A 191 12.91 -20.40 -6.83
CA ASP A 191 14.25 -20.95 -6.97
C ASP A 191 14.22 -22.44 -7.36
N ARG A 192 13.26 -23.21 -6.81
CA ARG A 192 13.01 -24.60 -7.20
C ARG A 192 12.56 -24.73 -8.66
N LEU A 193 11.66 -23.88 -9.13
CA LEU A 193 11.22 -23.86 -10.53
C LEU A 193 12.36 -23.49 -11.48
N ASN A 194 13.20 -22.52 -11.10
CA ASN A 194 14.37 -22.14 -11.88
C ASN A 194 15.43 -23.26 -11.96
N TYR A 195 15.63 -23.99 -10.86
CA TYR A 195 16.50 -25.17 -10.86
C TYR A 195 16.00 -26.26 -11.82
N LEU A 196 14.69 -26.55 -11.78
CA LEU A 196 14.07 -27.52 -12.69
C LEU A 196 14.16 -27.08 -14.15
N ARG A 197 13.92 -25.79 -14.43
CA ARG A 197 14.05 -25.22 -15.78
C ARG A 197 15.46 -25.38 -16.35
N ARG A 198 16.51 -25.15 -15.55
CA ARG A 198 17.92 -25.35 -15.98
C ARG A 198 18.30 -26.80 -16.21
N ARG A 199 17.52 -27.77 -15.70
CA ARG A 199 17.76 -29.21 -15.93
C ARG A 199 17.04 -29.77 -17.16
N ILE A 200 16.00 -29.09 -17.64
CA ILE A 200 15.14 -29.56 -18.73
C ILE A 200 15.55 -28.96 -20.09
N VAL A 201 16.28 -27.85 -20.09
CA VAL A 201 16.83 -27.24 -21.31
C VAL A 201 18.35 -27.52 -21.37
N PRO A 202 18.81 -28.46 -22.23
CA PRO A 202 20.24 -28.63 -22.51
C PRO A 202 20.83 -27.45 -23.29
#